data_AF-A0A3M1TL20-F1
#
_entry.id   AF-A0A3M1TL20-F1
#
_cell.length_a   1.000
_cell.length_b   1.000
_cell.length_c   1.000
_cell.angle_alpha   90.00
_cell.angle_beta   90.00
_cell.angle_gamma   90.00
#
_symmetry.space_group_name_H-M   'P 1'
#
loop_
_entity.id
_entity.type
_entity.pdbx_description
1 polymer ?
#
loop_
_entity_poly.entity_id
_entity_poly.type
_entity_poly.pdbx_seq_one_letter_code
_entity_poly.pdbx_strand_id
1 'polypeptide(L)'
;MIRDTRTERYLEVGDRLVAAGKFKRAAEVYSRYADACQAQTLLHRARRTVESDPHSALRDLAIVERLVGPSGEGRRLVAEAYSRLGHPEIAARFFAAASK
;
A
#
# COMPACT_ATOMS: atom_id res chain seq x y z
N MET A 1 3.39 11.34 13.42
CA MET A 1 2.88 10.00 13.06
C MET A 1 1.56 10.21 12.35
N ILE A 2 1.49 9.99 11.04
CA ILE A 2 0.26 10.21 10.27
C ILE A 2 -0.72 9.10 10.66
N ARG A 3 -1.75 9.45 11.43
CA ARG A 3 -2.84 8.55 11.79
C ARG A 3 -3.71 8.33 10.56
N ASP A 4 -3.54 7.20 9.90
CA ASP A 4 -4.43 6.79 8.81
C ASP A 4 -5.70 6.20 9.42
N THR A 5 -6.77 6.99 9.40
CA THR A 5 -8.08 6.68 9.98
C THR A 5 -8.67 5.39 9.44
N ARG A 6 -8.26 4.92 8.25
CA ARG A 6 -8.73 3.66 7.69
C ARG A 6 -8.10 2.45 8.38
N THR A 7 -6.83 2.54 8.74
CA THR A 7 -6.09 1.46 9.40
C THR A 7 -6.52 1.34 10.87
N GLU A 8 -6.69 2.47 11.58
CA GLU A 8 -7.22 2.49 12.95
C GLU A 8 -8.63 1.86 13.04
N ARG A 9 -9.46 2.05 12.00
CA ARG A 9 -10.79 1.44 11.93
C ARG A 9 -10.78 -0.09 11.93
N TYR A 10 -9.76 -0.74 11.37
CA TYR A 10 -9.65 -2.20 11.45
C TYR A 10 -9.42 -2.65 12.88
N LEU A 11 -8.55 -1.96 13.63
CA LEU A 11 -8.29 -2.28 15.02
C LEU A 11 -9.58 -2.17 15.87
N GLU A 12 -10.29 -1.04 15.75
CA GLU A 12 -11.56 -0.83 16.47
C GLU A 12 -12.65 -1.85 16.13
N VAL A 13 -12.72 -2.31 14.87
CA VAL A 13 -13.67 -3.34 14.46
C VAL A 13 -13.25 -4.70 15.01
N GLY A 14 -11.95 -5.01 15.00
CA GLY A 14 -11.39 -6.22 15.59
C GLY A 14 -11.73 -6.32 17.07
N ASP A 15 -11.47 -5.26 17.84
CA ASP A 15 -11.73 -5.20 19.28
C ASP A 15 -13.21 -5.40 19.62
N ARG A 16 -14.11 -4.78 18.82
CA ARG A 16 -15.55 -4.99 18.95
C ARG A 16 -15.97 -6.42 18.66
N LEU A 17 -15.34 -7.09 17.69
CA LEU A 17 -15.61 -8.49 17.37
C LEU A 17 -15.11 -9.43 18.49
N VAL A 18 -13.96 -9.13 19.10
CA VAL A 18 -13.46 -9.85 20.28
C VAL A 18 -14.42 -9.71 21.46
N ALA A 19 -14.85 -8.48 21.77
CA ALA A 19 -15.82 -8.23 22.84
C ALA A 19 -17.15 -8.96 22.61
N ALA A 20 -17.54 -9.18 21.35
CA ALA A 20 -18.72 -9.94 20.96
C ALA A 20 -18.48 -11.47 20.86
N GLY A 21 -17.32 -11.99 21.23
CA GLY A 21 -16.96 -13.42 21.16
C GLY A 21 -16.77 -13.95 19.72
N LYS A 22 -16.71 -13.08 18.71
CA LYS A 22 -16.59 -13.43 17.28
C LYS A 22 -15.14 -13.58 16.85
N PHE A 23 -14.39 -14.45 17.52
CA PHE A 23 -12.92 -14.55 17.40
C PHE A 23 -12.42 -14.79 15.98
N LYS A 24 -13.08 -15.66 15.20
CA LYS A 24 -12.68 -15.92 13.80
C LYS A 24 -12.73 -14.65 12.95
N ARG A 25 -13.82 -13.89 13.04
CA ARG A 25 -13.97 -12.61 12.32
C ARG A 25 -13.02 -11.55 12.83
N ALA A 26 -12.77 -11.52 14.15
CA ALA A 26 -11.76 -10.62 14.72
C ALA A 26 -10.36 -10.90 14.15
N ALA A 27 -9.97 -12.18 14.07
CA ALA A 27 -8.69 -12.58 13.48
C ALA A 27 -8.55 -12.16 12.01
N GLU A 28 -9.61 -12.34 11.21
CA GLU A 28 -9.64 -11.88 9.82
C GLU A 28 -9.42 -10.36 9.73
N VAL A 29 -10.07 -9.59 10.61
CA VAL A 29 -9.93 -8.12 10.66
C VAL A 29 -8.52 -7.69 11.10
N TYR A 30 -7.95 -8.35 12.11
CA TYR A 30 -6.57 -8.06 12.54
C TYR A 30 -5.54 -8.43 11.46
N SER A 31 -5.77 -9.48 10.68
CA SER A 31 -4.92 -9.78 9.52
C SER A 31 -4.95 -8.63 8.51
N ARG A 32 -6.12 -8.06 8.22
CA ARG A 32 -6.24 -6.89 7.32
C ARG A 32 -5.58 -5.64 7.89
N TYR A 33 -5.63 -5.46 9.22
CA TYR A 33 -4.88 -4.41 9.90
C TYR A 33 -3.36 -4.57 9.70
N ALA A 34 -2.84 -5.78 9.91
CA ALA A 34 -1.42 -6.06 9.72
C ALA A 34 -0.96 -5.82 8.27
N ASP A 35 -1.75 -6.30 7.30
CA ASP A 35 -1.51 -6.06 5.87
C ASP A 35 -1.44 -4.55 5.56
N ALA A 36 -2.37 -3.76 6.12
CA ALA A 36 -2.41 -2.31 5.94
C ALA A 36 -1.20 -1.60 6.55
N CYS A 37 -0.79 -1.95 7.77
CA CYS A 37 0.40 -1.39 8.41
C CYS A 37 1.69 -1.72 7.64
N GLN A 38 1.81 -2.96 7.16
CA GLN A 38 2.96 -3.38 6.36
C GLN A 38 2.98 -2.63 5.02
N ALA A 39 1.83 -2.52 4.35
CA ALA A 39 1.70 -1.79 3.10
C ALA A 39 2.08 -0.31 3.26
N GLN A 40 1.65 0.36 4.33
CA GLN A 40 2.04 1.75 4.61
C GLN A 40 3.56 1.90 4.79
N THR A 41 4.19 0.97 5.51
CA THR A 41 5.65 0.98 5.73
C THR A 41 6.39 0.84 4.40
N LEU A 42 5.97 -0.11 3.56
CA LEU A 42 6.58 -0.35 2.24
C LEU A 42 6.34 0.82 1.30
N LEU A 43 5.13 1.40 1.30
CA LEU A 43 4.81 2.57 0.49
C LEU A 43 5.67 3.78 0.90
N HIS A 44 5.85 4.01 2.20
CA HIS A 44 6.73 5.05 2.70
C HIS A 44 8.19 4.81 2.27
N ARG A 45 8.67 3.55 2.32
CA ARG A 45 10.00 3.20 1.85
C ARG A 45 10.14 3.46 0.35
N ALA A 46 9.18 3.01 -0.47
CA ALA A 46 9.16 3.21 -1.91
C ALA A 46 9.22 4.71 -2.27
N ARG A 47 8.45 5.57 -1.59
CA ARG A 47 8.52 7.03 -1.79
C ARG A 47 9.93 7.60 -1.57
N ARG A 48 10.68 7.06 -0.61
CA ARG A 48 12.02 7.54 -0.28
C ARG A 48 13.10 6.99 -1.21
N THR A 49 12.86 5.84 -1.84
CA THR A 49 13.85 5.14 -2.67
C THR A 49 13.57 5.27 -4.15
N VAL A 50 12.40 5.74 -4.59
CA VAL A 50 12.02 5.80 -6.02
C VAL A 50 13.03 6.56 -6.88
N GLU A 51 13.68 7.58 -6.35
CA GLU A 51 14.67 8.37 -7.08
C GLU A 51 16.06 7.73 -7.13
N SER A 52 16.48 7.04 -6.07
CA SER A 52 17.84 6.53 -5.88
C SER A 52 17.99 5.04 -6.18
N ASP A 53 16.94 4.25 -5.93
CA ASP A 53 16.83 2.83 -6.22
C ASP A 53 15.40 2.48 -6.70
N PRO A 54 15.10 2.81 -7.97
CA PRO A 54 13.78 2.54 -8.55
C PRO A 54 13.43 1.05 -8.62
N HIS A 55 14.43 0.15 -8.68
CA HIS A 55 14.17 -1.31 -8.67
C HIS A 55 13.68 -1.79 -7.31
N SER A 56 14.26 -1.29 -6.22
CA SER A 56 13.75 -1.58 -4.86
C SER A 56 12.37 -0.98 -4.64
N ALA A 57 12.14 0.26 -5.10
CA ALA A 57 10.82 0.87 -5.03
C ALA A 57 9.74 0.04 -5.75
N LEU A 58 10.02 -0.47 -6.96
CA LEU A 58 9.09 -1.35 -7.69
C LEU A 58 8.78 -2.65 -6.94
N ARG A 59 9.78 -3.26 -6.29
CA ARG A 59 9.57 -4.48 -5.47
C ARG A 59 8.64 -4.20 -4.29
N ASP A 60 8.83 -3.07 -3.63
CA ASP A 60 7.97 -2.66 -2.51
C ASP A 60 6.54 -2.39 -2.97
N LEU A 61 6.39 -1.66 -4.07
CA LEU A 61 5.07 -1.32 -4.63
C LEU A 61 4.30 -2.57 -5.08
N ALA A 62 4.97 -3.58 -5.63
CA ALA A 62 4.34 -4.86 -5.95
C ALA A 62 3.81 -5.59 -4.71
N ILE A 63 4.54 -5.54 -3.59
CA ILE A 63 4.07 -6.12 -2.33
C ILE A 63 2.88 -5.32 -1.77
N VAL A 64 2.95 -3.99 -1.82
CA VAL A 64 1.84 -3.10 -1.41
C VAL A 64 0.56 -3.46 -2.17
N GLU A 65 0.63 -3.55 -3.50
CA GLU A 65 -0.52 -3.89 -4.34
C GLU A 65 -1.12 -5.26 -3.98
N ARG A 66 -0.27 -6.25 -3.66
CA ARG A 66 -0.75 -7.57 -3.21
C ARG A 66 -1.46 -7.52 -1.85
N LEU A 67 -0.99 -6.69 -0.91
CA LEU A 67 -1.54 -6.61 0.45
C LEU A 67 -2.86 -5.85 0.50
N VAL A 68 -2.93 -4.70 -0.16
CA VAL A 68 -4.04 -3.74 -0.02
C VAL A 68 -4.75 -3.39 -1.33
N GLY A 69 -4.34 -4.01 -2.44
CA GLY A 69 -4.85 -3.72 -3.77
C GLY A 69 -4.19 -2.50 -4.42
N PRO A 70 -4.48 -2.24 -5.70
CA PRO A 70 -3.93 -1.12 -6.43
C PRO A 70 -4.47 0.20 -5.88
N SER A 71 -3.60 1.19 -5.74
CA SER A 71 -3.96 2.55 -5.33
C SER A 71 -3.45 3.59 -6.34
N GLY A 72 -4.13 4.73 -6.45
CA GLY A 72 -3.70 5.80 -7.35
C GLY A 72 -2.29 6.30 -7.00
N GLU A 73 -1.98 6.38 -5.70
CA GLU A 73 -0.64 6.74 -5.25
C GLU A 73 0.41 5.69 -5.60
N GLY A 74 0.13 4.40 -5.39
CA GLY A 74 1.02 3.31 -5.77
C GLY A 74 1.33 3.35 -7.27
N ARG A 75 0.30 3.57 -8.10
CA ARG A 75 0.46 3.73 -9.56
C ARG A 75 1.31 4.94 -9.95
N ARG A 76 1.20 6.07 -9.23
CA ARG A 76 2.08 7.25 -9.46
C ARG A 76 3.54 6.93 -9.17
N LEU A 77 3.82 6.24 -8.06
CA LEU A 77 5.18 5.86 -7.70
C LEU A 77 5.75 4.82 -8.67
N VAL A 78 4.93 3.88 -9.17
CA VAL A 78 5.34 2.96 -10.23
C VAL A 78 5.68 3.73 -11.51
N ALA A 79 4.86 4.71 -11.90
CA ALA A 79 5.13 5.56 -13.05
C ALA A 79 6.46 6.30 -12.91
N GLU A 80 6.70 6.90 -11.73
CA GLU A 80 7.95 7.59 -11.43
C GLU A 80 9.16 6.66 -11.50
N ALA A 81 9.07 5.47 -10.91
CA ALA A 81 10.14 4.47 -10.95
C ALA A 81 10.49 4.08 -12.40
N TYR A 82 9.49 3.81 -13.25
CA TYR A 82 9.73 3.52 -14.66
C TYR A 82 10.28 4.70 -15.45
N SER A 83 9.89 5.93 -15.11
CA SER A 83 10.49 7.13 -15.71
C SER A 83 11.98 7.23 -15.37
N ARG A 84 12.38 6.95 -14.12
CA ARG A 84 13.80 6.95 -13.68
C ARG A 84 14.62 5.85 -14.34
N LEU A 85 14.00 4.71 -14.65
CA LEU A 85 14.63 3.60 -15.38
C LEU A 85 14.74 3.84 -16.90
N GLY A 86 14.30 4.99 -17.42
CA GLY A 86 14.35 5.27 -18.86
C GLY A 86 13.25 4.59 -19.66
N HIS A 87 12.11 4.27 -19.04
CA HIS A 87 10.93 3.67 -19.68
C HIS A 87 9.71 4.62 -19.67
N PRO A 88 9.77 5.77 -20.37
CA PRO A 88 8.73 6.80 -20.31
C PRO A 88 7.36 6.32 -20.83
N GLU A 89 7.33 5.41 -21.79
CA GLU A 89 6.07 4.84 -22.31
C GLU A 89 5.33 4.02 -21.26
N ILE A 90 6.07 3.25 -20.46
CA ILE A 90 5.51 2.46 -19.36
C ILE A 90 5.02 3.42 -18.27
N ALA A 91 5.81 4.44 -17.93
CA ALA A 91 5.45 5.47 -16.96
C ALA A 91 4.13 6.16 -17.32
N ALA A 92 3.95 6.55 -18.59
CA ALA A 92 2.73 7.21 -19.06
C ALA A 92 1.46 6.34 -18.86
N ARG A 93 1.56 5.02 -19.08
CA ARG A 93 0.46 4.08 -18.86
C ARG A 93 0.03 4.03 -17.39
N PHE A 94 0.99 3.97 -16.48
CA PHE A 94 0.70 3.96 -15.04
C PHE A 94 0.17 5.31 -14.55
N PHE A 95 0.68 6.43 -15.08
CA PHE A 95 0.19 7.76 -14.77
C PHE A 95 -1.27 7.94 -15.20
N ALA A 96 -1.62 7.51 -16.42
CA ALA A 96 -3.01 7.53 -16.90
C ALA A 96 -3.94 6.65 -16.04
N ALA A 97 -3.46 5.51 -15.57
CA ALA A 97 -4.21 4.63 -14.68
C ALA A 97 -4.32 5.16 -13.24
N ALA A 98 -3.48 6.12 -12.84
CA ALA A 98 -3.53 6.73 -11.52
C ALA A 98 -4.56 7.86 -11.39
N SER A 99 -5.06 8.36 -12.52
CA SER A 99 -6.05 9.45 -12.60
C SER A 99 -7.49 8.97 -12.78
N LYS A 100 -7.72 7.65 -12.78
CA LYS A 100 -9.03 6.99 -12.81
C LYS A 100 -9.38 6.48 -11.42
#